data_AF-A0A9E0GWM0-F1
#
_entry.id   AF-A0A9E0GWM0-F1
#
_cell.length_a   1.000
_cell.length_b   1.000
_cell.length_c   1.000
_cell.angle_alpha   90.00
_cell.angle_beta   90.00
_cell.angle_gamma   90.00
#
_symmetry.space_group_name_H-M   'P 1'
#
loop_
_entity.id
_entity.type
_entity.pdbx_description
1 polymer ?
#
loop_
_entity_poly.entity_id
_entity_poly.type
_entity_poly.pdbx_seq_one_letter_code
_entity_poly.pdbx_strand_id
1 'polypeptide(L)'
;MKKDNKGFSLVELLIAIAISSIVLMALVMLITQAVRSYTKQTALAQIQSDADISLNQMSKNILEATEIKIEKLNGDVTIYTNKVIEKKNSTEVGIEWGYYYESATQQLWYINSDKSEMSLVCDNVTSFDVRISKDSIELDTATIKSIDRNPQIVISLGLQRMNEKRIVSRTFSTRNQLNDNITLGKSITSVEGDKDDVVNTLKVGNTLSAAQIIDYFTDN
;
A
#
# COMPACT_ATOMS: atom_id res chain seq x y z
N MET A 1 36.62 70.81 12.23
CA MET A 1 35.77 69.76 12.81
C MET A 1 36.66 68.67 13.40
N LYS A 2 36.69 68.51 14.72
CA LYS A 2 37.39 67.39 15.39
C LYS A 2 36.44 66.18 15.37
N LYS A 3 36.91 65.05 14.85
CA LYS A 3 36.15 63.81 14.76
C LYS A 3 36.36 63.03 16.06
N ASP A 4 35.33 62.93 16.90
CA ASP A 4 35.34 62.11 18.12
C ASP A 4 35.34 60.63 17.73
N ASN A 5 36.52 60.02 17.69
CA ASN A 5 36.67 58.58 17.52
C ASN A 5 36.56 57.91 18.89
N LYS A 6 35.34 57.82 19.46
CA LYS A 6 35.09 56.99 20.64
C LYS A 6 35.15 55.52 20.20
N GLY A 7 36.24 54.83 20.54
CA GLY A 7 36.38 53.39 20.35
C GLY A 7 35.52 52.59 21.33
N PHE A 8 35.27 51.32 21.02
CA PHE A 8 34.55 50.41 21.91
C PHE A 8 35.38 50.05 23.14
N SER A 9 34.75 50.01 24.30
CA SER A 9 35.33 49.41 25.51
C SER A 9 35.40 47.89 25.37
N LEU A 10 36.41 47.28 26.01
CA LEU A 10 36.58 45.83 26.06
C LEU A 10 35.32 45.11 26.58
N VAL A 11 34.64 45.71 27.58
CA VAL A 11 33.42 45.16 28.19
C VAL A 11 32.25 45.20 27.20
N GLU A 12 32.10 46.29 26.45
CA GLU A 12 31.03 46.43 25.45
C GLU A 12 31.21 45.40 24.33
N LEU A 13 32.45 45.15 23.91
CA LEU A 13 32.77 44.12 22.92
C LEU A 13 32.44 42.72 23.43
N LEU A 14 32.79 42.40 24.69
CA LEU A 14 32.48 41.11 25.30
C LEU A 14 30.98 40.85 25.39
N ILE A 15 30.21 41.86 25.81
CA ILE A 15 28.74 41.76 25.89
C ILE A 15 28.15 41.59 24.49
N ALA A 16 28.63 42.35 23.50
CA ALA A 16 28.15 42.25 22.12
C ALA A 16 28.39 40.86 21.52
N ILE A 17 29.58 40.27 21.74
CA ILE A 17 29.92 38.92 21.25
C ILE A 17 29.09 37.86 21.97
N ALA A 18 28.93 37.96 23.29
CA ALA A 18 28.11 37.04 24.07
C ALA A 18 26.66 37.01 23.57
N ILE A 19 26.03 38.18 23.41
CA ILE A 19 24.65 38.28 22.90
C ILE A 19 24.58 37.76 21.45
N SER A 20 25.53 38.15 20.59
CA SER A 20 25.56 37.71 19.19
C SER A 20 25.66 36.19 19.07
N SER A 21 26.48 35.54 19.90
CA SER A 21 26.63 34.08 19.88
C SER A 21 25.35 33.34 20.28
N ILE A 22 24.62 33.83 21.28
CA ILE A 22 23.34 33.25 21.71
C ILE A 22 22.30 33.38 20.60
N VAL A 23 22.21 34.57 19.99
CA VAL A 23 21.29 34.84 18.88
C VAL A 23 21.63 33.95 17.67
N LEU A 24 22.91 33.83 17.30
CA LEU A 24 23.34 32.98 16.20
C LEU A 24 23.00 31.50 16.45
N MET A 25 23.22 30.98 17.66
CA MET A 25 22.84 29.61 17.99
C MET A 25 21.32 29.39 17.89
N ALA A 26 20.52 30.33 18.40
CA ALA A 26 19.06 30.25 18.29
C ALA A 26 18.61 30.24 16.82
N LEU A 27 19.20 31.08 15.97
CA LEU A 27 18.89 31.12 14.54
C LEU A 27 19.26 29.80 13.85
N VAL A 28 20.43 29.24 14.13
CA VAL A 28 20.84 27.93 13.58
C VAL A 28 19.88 26.83 14.02
N MET A 29 19.45 26.81 15.28
CA MET A 29 18.44 25.85 15.77
C MET A 29 17.10 26.01 15.05
N LEU A 30 16.65 27.24 14.81
CA LEU A 30 15.40 27.49 14.09
C LEU A 30 15.48 27.03 12.64
N ILE A 31 16.58 27.35 11.94
CA ILE A 31 16.78 26.96 10.53
C ILE A 31 16.84 25.44 10.41
N THR A 32 17.62 24.77 11.26
CA THR A 32 17.75 23.30 11.22
C THR A 32 16.43 22.60 11.50
N GLN A 33 15.61 23.11 12.42
CA GLN A 33 14.25 22.62 12.65
C GLN A 33 13.33 22.86 11.44
N ALA A 34 13.37 24.06 10.86
CA ALA A 34 12.57 24.40 9.68
C ALA A 34 12.91 23.49 8.50
N VAL A 35 14.20 23.24 8.22
CA VAL A 35 14.65 22.34 7.15
C VAL A 35 14.17 20.92 7.40
N ARG A 36 14.35 20.37 8.61
CA ARG A 36 13.87 19.02 8.95
C ARG A 36 12.36 18.89 8.77
N SER A 37 11.60 19.88 9.22
CA SER A 37 10.14 19.92 9.08
C SER A 37 9.71 19.97 7.62
N TYR A 38 10.33 20.83 6.81
CA TYR A 38 10.05 20.94 5.39
C TYR A 38 10.35 19.64 4.63
N THR A 39 11.49 19.01 4.92
CA THR A 39 11.87 17.72 4.35
C THR A 39 10.84 16.64 4.69
N LYS A 40 10.42 16.55 5.96
CA LYS A 40 9.38 15.61 6.39
C LYS A 40 8.05 15.85 5.67
N GLN A 41 7.60 17.10 5.58
CA GLN A 41 6.35 17.44 4.90
C GLN A 41 6.41 17.11 3.40
N THR A 42 7.54 17.42 2.76
CA THR A 42 7.77 17.08 1.35
C THR A 42 7.72 15.57 1.13
N ALA A 43 8.37 14.79 2.00
CA ALA A 43 8.37 13.33 1.92
C ALA A 43 6.97 12.73 2.10
N LEU A 44 6.21 13.21 3.10
CA LEU A 44 4.83 12.76 3.33
C LEU A 44 3.90 13.14 2.17
N ALA A 45 4.08 14.32 1.58
CA ALA A 45 3.31 14.73 0.41
C ALA A 45 3.61 13.86 -0.82
N GLN A 46 4.88 13.52 -1.05
CA GLN A 46 5.28 12.58 -2.11
C GLN A 46 4.66 11.20 -1.89
N ILE A 47 4.76 10.65 -0.67
CA ILE A 47 4.13 9.36 -0.33
C ILE A 47 2.63 9.40 -0.60
N GLN A 48 1.94 10.46 -0.17
CA GLN A 48 0.50 10.58 -0.40
C GLN A 48 0.18 10.63 -1.90
N SER A 49 0.95 11.39 -2.68
CA SER A 49 0.79 11.46 -4.13
C SER A 49 0.98 10.10 -4.81
N ASP A 50 2.07 9.40 -4.50
CA ASP A 50 2.41 8.10 -5.09
C ASP A 50 1.35 7.04 -4.74
N ALA A 51 0.90 7.05 -3.47
CA ALA A 51 -0.17 6.17 -3.02
C ALA A 51 -1.49 6.49 -3.72
N ASP A 52 -1.85 7.78 -3.86
CA ASP A 52 -3.08 8.19 -4.52
C ASP A 52 -3.08 7.80 -6.01
N ILE A 53 -1.97 7.96 -6.72
CA ILE A 53 -1.83 7.53 -8.12
C ILE A 53 -2.04 6.01 -8.23
N SER A 54 -1.30 5.24 -7.44
CA SER A 54 -1.33 3.77 -7.46
C SER A 54 -2.72 3.22 -7.11
N LEU A 55 -3.30 3.72 -6.02
CA LEU A 55 -4.61 3.30 -5.54
C LEU A 55 -5.74 3.76 -6.48
N ASN A 56 -5.61 4.91 -7.15
CA ASN A 56 -6.58 5.33 -8.16
C ASN A 56 -6.52 4.44 -9.41
N GLN A 57 -5.33 3.99 -9.82
CA GLN A 57 -5.21 3.03 -10.91
C GLN A 57 -5.87 1.70 -10.54
N MET A 58 -5.56 1.16 -9.35
CA MET A 58 -6.18 -0.06 -8.83
C MET A 58 -7.69 0.06 -8.69
N SER A 59 -8.16 1.22 -8.22
CA SER A 59 -9.58 1.52 -8.07
C SER A 59 -10.32 1.31 -9.38
N LYS A 60 -9.80 1.81 -10.50
CA LYS A 60 -10.43 1.63 -11.83
C LYS A 60 -10.58 0.15 -12.18
N ASN A 61 -9.52 -0.62 -12.00
CA ASN A 61 -9.52 -2.06 -12.30
C ASN A 61 -10.45 -2.85 -11.38
N ILE A 62 -10.54 -2.48 -10.09
CA ILE A 62 -11.48 -3.12 -9.14
C ILE A 62 -12.94 -2.73 -9.45
N LEU A 63 -13.19 -1.47 -9.79
CA LEU A 63 -14.52 -1.00 -10.17
C LEU A 63 -15.04 -1.78 -11.38
N GLU A 64 -14.18 -2.10 -12.34
CA GLU A 64 -14.49 -2.83 -13.57
C GLU A 64 -14.22 -4.33 -13.50
N ALA A 65 -13.88 -4.84 -12.30
CA ALA A 65 -13.48 -6.22 -12.14
C ALA A 65 -14.60 -7.19 -12.56
N THR A 66 -14.24 -8.27 -13.25
CA THR A 66 -15.16 -9.37 -13.59
C THR A 66 -14.92 -10.60 -12.73
N GLU A 67 -13.76 -10.64 -12.10
CA GLU A 67 -13.34 -11.62 -11.10
C GLU A 67 -12.43 -10.94 -10.09
N ILE A 68 -12.31 -11.51 -8.89
CA ILE A 68 -11.29 -11.10 -7.93
C ILE A 68 -10.58 -12.36 -7.48
N LYS A 69 -9.28 -12.42 -7.73
CA LYS A 69 -8.43 -13.51 -7.24
C LYS A 69 -7.28 -12.91 -6.46
N ILE A 70 -7.19 -13.23 -5.18
CA ILE A 70 -6.16 -12.69 -4.29
C ILE A 70 -5.26 -13.84 -3.86
N GLU A 71 -3.95 -13.69 -4.01
CA GLU A 71 -2.96 -14.69 -3.61
C GLU A 71 -1.91 -14.04 -2.71
N LYS A 72 -1.54 -14.69 -1.61
CA LYS A 72 -0.51 -14.20 -0.71
C LYS A 72 0.50 -15.30 -0.43
N LEU A 73 1.78 -15.06 -0.72
CA LEU A 73 2.83 -16.07 -0.56
C LEU A 73 4.14 -15.42 -0.12
N ASN A 74 4.69 -15.87 1.02
CA ASN A 74 5.99 -15.41 1.52
C ASN A 74 6.15 -13.87 1.60
N GLY A 75 5.05 -13.15 1.87
CA GLY A 75 5.01 -11.69 1.92
C GLY A 75 4.72 -11.00 0.57
N ASP A 76 4.78 -11.73 -0.53
CA ASP A 76 4.29 -11.26 -1.83
C ASP A 76 2.77 -11.34 -1.89
N VAL A 77 2.15 -10.37 -2.56
CA VAL A 77 0.69 -10.27 -2.66
C VAL A 77 0.31 -10.00 -4.11
N THR A 78 -0.61 -10.80 -4.63
CA THR A 78 -1.15 -10.64 -5.99
C THR A 78 -2.67 -10.46 -5.93
N ILE A 79 -3.22 -9.56 -6.73
CA ILE A 79 -4.65 -9.44 -6.98
C ILE A 79 -4.91 -9.39 -8.48
N TYR A 80 -5.67 -10.35 -9.01
CA TYR A 80 -6.24 -10.29 -10.35
C TYR A 80 -7.67 -9.74 -10.28
N THR A 81 -8.02 -8.94 -11.28
CA THR A 81 -9.31 -8.23 -11.35
C THR A 81 -10.10 -8.57 -12.61
N ASN A 82 -9.46 -9.17 -13.61
CA ASN A 82 -10.10 -9.49 -14.88
C ASN A 82 -9.40 -10.69 -15.53
N LYS A 83 -10.15 -11.45 -16.32
CA LYS A 83 -9.67 -12.56 -17.13
C LYS A 83 -10.12 -12.38 -18.57
N VAL A 84 -9.15 -12.30 -19.47
CA VAL A 84 -9.37 -12.20 -20.90
C VAL A 84 -9.14 -13.58 -21.53
N ILE A 85 -10.08 -14.03 -22.37
CA ILE A 85 -9.92 -15.26 -23.14
C ILE A 85 -9.23 -14.91 -24.46
N GLU A 86 -8.02 -15.44 -24.65
CA GLU A 86 -7.27 -15.31 -25.88
C GLU A 86 -7.24 -16.63 -26.65
N LYS A 87 -7.36 -16.56 -27.98
CA LYS A 87 -7.15 -17.72 -28.85
C LYS A 87 -5.69 -17.78 -29.25
N LYS A 88 -4.91 -18.64 -28.60
CA LYS A 88 -3.53 -18.96 -28.98
C LYS A 88 -3.53 -20.33 -29.67
N ASN A 89 -3.13 -20.36 -30.95
CA ASN A 89 -3.00 -21.59 -31.74
C ASN A 89 -4.25 -22.50 -31.73
N SER A 90 -5.44 -21.91 -31.80
CA SER A 90 -6.74 -22.60 -31.75
C SER A 90 -7.13 -23.20 -30.38
N THR A 91 -6.37 -22.89 -29.32
CA THR A 91 -6.72 -23.18 -27.93
C THR A 91 -7.09 -21.88 -27.22
N GLU A 92 -8.20 -21.90 -26.49
CA GLU A 92 -8.60 -20.78 -25.64
C GLU A 92 -7.80 -20.79 -24.34
N VAL A 93 -7.05 -19.72 -24.09
CA VAL A 93 -6.23 -19.52 -22.90
C VAL A 93 -6.77 -18.29 -22.16
N GLY A 94 -7.11 -18.46 -20.88
CA GLY A 94 -7.49 -17.33 -20.03
C GLY A 94 -6.24 -16.66 -19.46
N ILE A 95 -6.06 -15.38 -19.74
CA ILE A 95 -5.00 -14.54 -19.17
C ILE A 95 -5.63 -13.63 -18.12
N GLU A 96 -5.16 -13.75 -16.88
CA GLU A 96 -5.63 -12.93 -15.76
C GLU A 96 -4.76 -11.66 -15.68
N TRP A 97 -5.36 -10.52 -15.36
CA TRP A 97 -4.67 -9.23 -15.26
C TRP A 97 -4.88 -8.60 -13.88
N GLY A 98 -3.80 -8.04 -13.33
CA GLY A 98 -3.78 -7.71 -11.92
C GLY A 98 -2.54 -6.96 -11.45
N TYR A 99 -2.39 -6.90 -10.14
CA TYR A 99 -1.26 -6.28 -9.46
C TYR A 99 -0.48 -7.31 -8.67
N TYR A 100 0.85 -7.20 -8.71
CA TYR A 100 1.77 -8.06 -8.00
C TYR A 100 2.75 -7.22 -7.19
N TYR A 101 2.78 -7.44 -5.89
CA TYR A 101 3.78 -6.90 -4.99
C TYR A 101 4.87 -7.95 -4.74
N GLU A 102 6.10 -7.55 -5.01
CA GLU A 102 7.30 -8.32 -4.70
C GLU A 102 7.97 -7.73 -3.46
N SER A 103 7.91 -8.46 -2.36
CA SER A 103 8.42 -8.03 -1.05
C SER A 103 9.95 -7.89 -1.03
N ALA A 104 10.65 -8.73 -1.79
CA ALA A 104 12.11 -8.74 -1.88
C ALA A 104 12.66 -7.45 -2.52
N THR A 105 12.00 -6.95 -3.56
CA THR A 105 12.40 -5.75 -4.31
C THR A 105 11.67 -4.50 -3.84
N GLN A 106 10.62 -4.64 -3.03
CA GLN A 106 9.75 -3.56 -2.57
C GLN A 106 9.09 -2.82 -3.74
N GLN A 107 8.67 -3.58 -4.76
CA GLN A 107 8.08 -3.05 -5.98
C GLN A 107 6.68 -3.63 -6.20
N LEU A 108 5.80 -2.76 -6.69
CA LEU A 108 4.44 -3.08 -7.07
C LEU A 108 4.31 -2.95 -8.59
N TRP A 109 3.86 -4.02 -9.22
CA TRP A 109 3.76 -4.16 -10.66
C TRP A 109 2.30 -4.38 -11.08
N TYR A 110 1.95 -3.91 -12.27
CA TYR A 110 0.78 -4.36 -13.01
C TYR A 110 1.23 -5.46 -13.96
N ILE A 111 0.59 -6.62 -13.87
CA ILE A 111 1.04 -7.85 -14.52
C ILE A 111 -0.11 -8.60 -15.19
N ASN A 112 0.25 -9.44 -16.17
CA ASN A 112 -0.55 -10.57 -16.57
C ASN A 112 -0.16 -11.85 -15.79
N SER A 113 -1.01 -12.87 -15.84
CA SER A 113 -0.88 -14.11 -15.05
C SER A 113 0.40 -14.90 -15.29
N ASP A 114 1.03 -14.78 -16.46
CA ASP A 114 2.30 -15.44 -16.79
C ASP A 114 3.52 -14.54 -16.53
N LYS A 115 3.31 -13.31 -16.05
CA LYS A 115 4.34 -12.28 -15.80
C LYS A 115 5.20 -11.96 -17.03
N SER A 116 4.69 -12.23 -18.24
CA SER A 116 5.37 -11.85 -19.48
C SER A 116 5.27 -10.36 -19.77
N GLU A 117 4.22 -9.70 -19.26
CA GLU A 117 4.01 -8.26 -19.35
C GLU A 117 4.00 -7.67 -17.94
N MET A 118 4.94 -6.77 -17.66
CA MET A 118 5.09 -6.13 -16.36
C MET A 118 5.27 -4.62 -16.54
N SER A 119 4.48 -3.84 -15.81
CA SER A 119 4.59 -2.37 -15.75
C SER A 119 4.72 -1.93 -14.30
N LEU A 120 5.78 -1.17 -13.98
CA LEU A 120 6.00 -0.70 -12.61
C LEU A 120 4.92 0.32 -12.24
N VAL A 121 4.20 0.05 -11.15
CA VAL A 121 3.14 0.92 -10.62
C VAL A 121 3.71 1.82 -9.53
N CYS A 122 4.46 1.23 -8.59
CA CYS A 122 5.07 1.97 -7.49
C CYS A 122 6.33 1.27 -7.00
N ASP A 123 7.31 2.06 -6.57
CA ASP A 123 8.53 1.58 -5.91
C ASP A 123 8.54 1.96 -4.42
N ASN A 124 9.55 1.48 -3.69
CA ASN A 124 9.73 1.73 -2.24
C ASN A 124 8.49 1.37 -1.41
N VAL A 125 7.85 0.27 -1.82
CA VAL A 125 6.67 -0.28 -1.18
C VAL A 125 7.09 -1.12 0.03
N THR A 126 6.80 -0.59 1.21
CA THR A 126 7.11 -1.21 2.50
C THR A 126 6.10 -2.28 2.91
N SER A 127 4.88 -2.18 2.41
CA SER A 127 3.82 -3.18 2.62
C SER A 127 2.76 -3.00 1.55
N PHE A 128 2.19 -4.11 1.08
CA PHE A 128 1.02 -4.11 0.22
C PHE A 128 0.11 -5.22 0.69
N ASP A 129 -1.17 -4.91 0.84
CA ASP A 129 -2.14 -5.88 1.31
C ASP A 129 -3.51 -5.65 0.70
N VAL A 130 -4.19 -6.76 0.43
CA VAL A 130 -5.49 -6.78 -0.24
C VAL A 130 -6.41 -7.73 0.51
N ARG A 131 -7.62 -7.26 0.82
CA ARG A 131 -8.64 -7.99 1.58
C ARG A 131 -10.02 -7.76 1.02
N ILE A 132 -10.94 -8.66 1.33
CA ILE A 132 -12.37 -8.44 1.13
C ILE A 132 -12.92 -7.83 2.42
N SER A 133 -13.71 -6.77 2.30
CA SER A 133 -14.36 -6.16 3.46
C SER A 133 -15.22 -7.17 4.19
N LYS A 134 -15.19 -7.16 5.53
CA LYS A 134 -16.10 -7.96 6.37
C LYS A 134 -17.56 -7.63 6.08
N ASP A 135 -17.84 -6.40 5.67
CA ASP A 135 -19.20 -5.98 5.33
C ASP A 135 -19.73 -6.66 4.07
N SER A 136 -18.84 -7.25 3.25
CA SER A 136 -19.19 -7.93 2.00
C SER A 136 -19.30 -9.46 2.12
N ILE A 137 -19.14 -10.00 3.32
CA ILE A 137 -19.25 -11.44 3.57
C ILE A 137 -19.77 -11.73 4.98
N GLU A 138 -20.79 -12.58 5.07
CA GLU A 138 -21.28 -13.04 6.36
C GLU A 138 -20.76 -14.46 6.63
N LEU A 139 -20.15 -14.67 7.80
CA LEU A 139 -19.63 -15.97 8.23
C LEU A 139 -20.44 -16.51 9.41
N ASP A 140 -20.82 -17.79 9.37
CA ASP A 140 -21.17 -18.60 10.54
C ASP A 140 -19.93 -19.28 11.07
N THR A 141 -19.26 -18.68 12.05
CA THR A 141 -17.94 -19.15 12.50
C THR A 141 -16.94 -19.14 11.35
N ALA A 142 -16.83 -20.23 10.58
CA ALA A 142 -15.95 -20.37 9.42
C ALA A 142 -16.71 -20.62 8.10
N THR A 143 -18.01 -20.84 8.14
CA THR A 143 -18.82 -21.16 6.95
C THR A 143 -19.45 -19.91 6.35
N ILE A 144 -19.33 -19.73 5.04
CA ILE A 144 -19.89 -18.58 4.34
C ILE A 144 -21.42 -18.67 4.30
N LYS A 145 -22.13 -17.72 4.92
CA LYS A 145 -23.59 -17.60 4.86
C LYS A 145 -24.04 -16.81 3.64
N SER A 146 -23.38 -15.70 3.37
CA SER A 146 -23.74 -14.80 2.28
C SER A 146 -22.50 -14.06 1.77
N ILE A 147 -22.55 -13.67 0.50
CA ILE A 147 -21.54 -12.85 -0.16
C ILE A 147 -22.29 -11.72 -0.85
N ASP A 148 -21.84 -10.49 -0.66
CA ASP A 148 -22.42 -9.35 -1.36
C ASP A 148 -22.26 -9.51 -2.88
N ARG A 149 -23.29 -9.08 -3.62
CA ARG A 149 -23.22 -9.09 -5.09
C ARG A 149 -22.10 -8.20 -5.61
N ASN A 150 -21.90 -7.06 -4.97
CA ASN A 150 -20.89 -6.06 -5.29
C ASN A 150 -19.92 -5.93 -4.11
N PRO A 151 -19.01 -6.90 -3.93
CA PRO A 151 -18.12 -6.91 -2.77
C PRO A 151 -17.21 -5.69 -2.76
N GLN A 152 -16.85 -5.27 -1.56
CA GLN A 152 -15.89 -4.23 -1.27
C GLN A 152 -14.50 -4.84 -1.07
N ILE A 153 -13.51 -4.30 -1.77
CA ILE A 153 -12.12 -4.71 -1.68
C ILE A 153 -11.34 -3.62 -0.94
N VAL A 154 -10.65 -3.99 0.12
CA VAL A 154 -9.78 -3.10 0.89
C VAL A 154 -8.36 -3.29 0.38
N ILE A 155 -7.72 -2.21 -0.07
CA ILE A 155 -6.30 -2.19 -0.41
C ILE A 155 -5.57 -1.29 0.58
N SER A 156 -4.47 -1.80 1.14
CA SER A 156 -3.53 -1.05 1.96
C SER A 156 -2.17 -0.99 1.28
N LEU A 157 -1.64 0.21 1.10
CA LEU A 157 -0.35 0.46 0.47
C LEU A 157 0.54 1.30 1.39
N GLY A 158 1.64 0.71 1.85
CA GLY A 158 2.66 1.35 2.66
C GLY A 158 3.86 1.77 1.82
N LEU A 159 4.24 3.05 1.86
CA LEU A 159 5.38 3.59 1.11
C LEU A 159 6.41 4.26 2.04
N GLN A 160 7.65 4.36 1.56
CA GLN A 160 8.73 5.10 2.22
C GLN A 160 9.38 6.13 1.29
N ARG A 161 9.52 7.36 1.78
CA ARG A 161 10.31 8.44 1.14
C ARG A 161 11.10 9.17 2.21
N MET A 162 12.39 9.45 1.96
CA MET A 162 13.25 10.25 2.85
C MET A 162 13.15 9.87 4.34
N ASN A 163 13.13 8.57 4.65
CA ASN A 163 12.96 7.97 6.00
C ASN A 163 11.58 8.17 6.67
N GLU A 164 10.63 8.79 5.99
CA GLU A 164 9.24 8.82 6.41
C GLU A 164 8.50 7.63 5.80
N LYS A 165 7.65 6.99 6.59
CA LYS A 165 6.80 5.86 6.19
C LYS A 165 5.35 6.22 6.42
N ARG A 166 4.47 5.79 5.52
CA ARG A 166 3.02 5.94 5.70
C ARG A 166 2.29 4.83 4.98
N ILE A 167 1.22 4.35 5.60
CA ILE A 167 0.26 3.43 5.01
C ILE A 167 -0.98 4.23 4.63
N VAL A 168 -1.45 4.01 3.40
CA VAL A 168 -2.71 4.56 2.89
C VAL A 168 -3.60 3.37 2.54
N SER A 169 -4.77 3.33 3.16
CA SER A 169 -5.77 2.28 2.94
C SER A 169 -7.03 2.86 2.32
N ARG A 170 -7.61 2.17 1.34
CA ARG A 170 -8.86 2.55 0.68
C ARG A 170 -9.72 1.32 0.43
N THR A 171 -11.02 1.52 0.53
CA THR A 171 -12.03 0.50 0.24
C THR A 171 -12.73 0.85 -1.07
N PHE A 172 -12.85 -0.13 -1.96
CA PHE A 172 -13.43 0.01 -3.30
C PHE A 172 -14.55 -0.99 -3.51
N SER A 173 -15.75 -0.53 -3.83
CA SER A 173 -16.83 -1.40 -4.29
C SER A 173 -16.66 -1.73 -5.76
N THR A 174 -16.83 -3.01 -6.10
CA THR A 174 -16.95 -3.46 -7.50
C THR A 174 -18.25 -2.92 -8.11
N ARG A 175 -18.25 -2.52 -9.38
CA ARG A 175 -19.51 -2.16 -10.09
C ARG A 175 -20.20 -3.38 -10.66
N ASN A 176 -19.42 -4.33 -11.16
CA ASN A 176 -19.95 -5.59 -11.67
C ASN A 176 -20.31 -6.52 -10.50
N GLN A 177 -21.29 -7.38 -10.73
CA GLN A 177 -21.63 -8.42 -9.78
C GLN A 177 -20.66 -9.59 -9.95
N LEU A 178 -19.90 -9.91 -8.91
CA LEU A 178 -18.86 -10.93 -9.01
C LEU A 178 -19.40 -12.34 -8.81
N ASN A 179 -20.54 -12.52 -8.12
CA ASN A 179 -21.13 -13.83 -7.84
C ASN A 179 -20.06 -14.83 -7.33
N ASP A 180 -19.88 -15.97 -8.00
CA ASP A 180 -18.90 -17.01 -7.67
C ASP A 180 -17.49 -16.72 -8.22
N ASN A 181 -17.21 -15.54 -8.78
CA ASN A 181 -15.92 -15.19 -9.38
C ASN A 181 -14.94 -14.56 -8.37
N ILE A 182 -15.07 -14.89 -7.10
CA ILE A 182 -14.13 -14.46 -6.05
C ILE A 182 -13.35 -15.68 -5.60
N THR A 183 -12.03 -15.57 -5.61
CA THR A 183 -11.12 -16.68 -5.37
C THR A 183 -10.02 -16.25 -4.41
N LEU A 184 -9.81 -17.04 -3.36
CA LEU A 184 -8.71 -16.85 -2.42
C LEU A 184 -7.63 -17.90 -2.68
N GLY A 185 -6.41 -17.43 -2.90
CA GLY A 185 -5.22 -18.24 -3.02
C GLY A 185 -4.56 -18.53 -1.68
N LYS A 186 -3.26 -18.84 -1.74
CA LYS A 186 -2.44 -19.22 -0.57
C LYS A 186 -2.53 -18.18 0.55
N SER A 187 -2.60 -18.63 1.81
CA SER A 187 -2.55 -17.76 3.00
C SER A 187 -1.09 -17.59 3.43
N ILE A 188 -0.73 -16.47 4.06
CA ILE A 188 0.62 -16.24 4.59
C ILE A 188 0.81 -17.00 5.92
N THR A 189 -0.24 -17.15 6.71
CA THR A 189 -0.16 -17.78 8.04
C THR A 189 -0.31 -19.31 8.00
N SER A 190 0.27 -19.96 6.99
CA SER A 190 0.35 -21.42 6.89
C SER A 190 1.24 -21.99 7.98
N VAL A 191 0.72 -22.91 8.80
CA VAL A 191 1.58 -23.71 9.68
C VAL A 191 2.11 -24.91 8.89
N GLU A 192 3.34 -25.35 9.18
CA GLU A 192 3.96 -26.51 8.54
C GLU A 192 3.07 -27.76 8.70
N GLY A 193 2.42 -28.18 7.61
CA GLY A 193 1.44 -29.29 7.59
C GLY A 193 0.03 -28.92 7.13
N ASP A 194 -0.31 -27.64 7.02
CA ASP A 194 -1.55 -27.23 6.36
C ASP A 194 -1.47 -27.52 4.85
N LYS A 195 -2.53 -28.12 4.31
CA LYS A 195 -2.70 -28.29 2.85
C LYS A 195 -3.07 -26.96 2.21
N ASP A 196 -2.28 -25.91 2.44
CA ASP A 196 -2.50 -24.52 2.02
C ASP A 196 -2.29 -24.27 0.52
N ASP A 197 -2.58 -25.30 -0.27
CA ASP A 197 -2.50 -25.30 -1.73
C ASP A 197 -3.88 -25.18 -2.41
N VAL A 198 -4.98 -25.15 -1.64
CA VAL A 198 -6.32 -25.11 -2.24
C VAL A 198 -6.78 -23.67 -2.41
N VAL A 199 -6.74 -23.24 -3.67
CA VAL A 199 -7.43 -22.06 -4.17
C VAL A 199 -8.93 -22.24 -3.91
N ASN A 200 -9.49 -21.44 -3.02
CA ASN A 200 -10.91 -21.51 -2.65
C ASN A 200 -11.70 -20.46 -3.41
N THR A 201 -12.51 -20.91 -4.36
CA THR A 201 -13.61 -20.09 -4.88
C THR A 201 -14.62 -19.87 -3.75
N LEU A 202 -14.92 -18.62 -3.45
CA LEU A 202 -15.89 -18.28 -2.41
C LEU A 202 -17.30 -18.61 -2.89
N LYS A 203 -17.97 -19.50 -2.16
CA LYS A 203 -19.36 -19.86 -2.38
C LYS A 203 -20.06 -20.00 -1.04
N VAL A 204 -21.35 -19.69 -1.03
CA VAL A 204 -22.19 -19.93 0.15
C VAL A 204 -22.14 -21.42 0.52
N GLY A 205 -21.93 -21.69 1.79
CA GLY A 205 -21.74 -23.04 2.34
C GLY A 205 -20.29 -23.52 2.39
N ASN A 206 -19.33 -22.82 1.76
CA ASN A 206 -17.92 -23.17 1.89
C ASN A 206 -17.41 -22.82 3.28
N THR A 207 -16.55 -23.67 3.84
CA THR A 207 -15.85 -23.42 5.11
C THR A 207 -14.44 -22.95 4.84
N LEU A 208 -14.07 -21.81 5.41
CA LEU A 208 -12.74 -21.20 5.31
C LEU A 208 -11.83 -21.69 6.45
N SER A 209 -10.53 -21.72 6.21
CA SER A 209 -9.57 -21.95 7.30
C SER A 209 -9.44 -20.70 8.19
N ALA A 210 -8.96 -20.87 9.43
CA ALA A 210 -8.68 -19.75 10.33
C ALA A 210 -7.66 -18.78 9.71
N ALA A 211 -6.63 -19.31 9.04
CA ALA A 211 -5.64 -18.52 8.31
C ALA A 211 -6.28 -17.66 7.21
N GLN A 212 -7.20 -18.24 6.41
CA GLN A 212 -7.91 -17.48 5.38
C GLN A 212 -8.78 -16.36 5.96
N ILE A 213 -9.46 -16.62 7.08
CA ILE A 213 -10.28 -15.60 7.75
C ILE A 213 -9.41 -14.44 8.25
N ILE A 214 -8.24 -14.75 8.82
CA ILE A 214 -7.29 -13.74 9.28
C ILE A 214 -6.75 -12.95 8.09
N ASP A 215 -6.17 -13.63 7.10
CA ASP A 215 -5.43 -12.96 6.03
C ASP A 215 -6.33 -12.20 5.05
N TYR A 216 -7.56 -12.66 4.79
CA TYR A 216 -8.41 -12.09 3.74
C TYR A 216 -9.56 -11.24 4.24
N PHE A 217 -9.93 -11.34 5.52
CA PHE A 217 -11.11 -10.67 6.06
C PHE A 217 -10.86 -9.90 7.34
N THR A 218 -9.74 -10.10 8.06
CA THR A 218 -9.52 -9.43 9.35
C THR A 218 -8.74 -8.12 9.18
N ASP A 219 -9.09 -7.10 9.96
CA ASP A 219 -8.32 -5.87 10.06
C ASP A 219 -7.07 -6.11 10.93
N ASN A 220 -5.87 -6.01 10.34
CA ASN A 220 -4.61 -5.90 11.07
C ASN A 220 -4.52 -4.61 11.88
#